data_AF-A0A8F4NVW2-F1
#
_entry.id   AF-A0A8F4NVW2-F1
#
_cell.length_a   1.000
_cell.length_b   1.000
_cell.length_c   1.000
_cell.angle_alpha   90.00
_cell.angle_beta   90.00
_cell.angle_gamma   90.00
#
_symmetry.space_group_name_H-M   'P 1'
#
loop_
_entity.id
_entity.type
_entity.pdbx_description
1 polymer ?
#
loop_
_entity_poly.entity_id
_entity_poly.type
_entity_poly.pdbx_seq_one_letter_code
_entity_poly.pdbx_strand_id
1 'polypeptide(L)'
;MRSKFLKAAITTFITCLISIGSANAGLSTFQISMVADNDFALFSGDENGINNLLYQNNVDWYNQVPSISTFDFTLAAGDSKFYVLGMGGGGQENISGLVNGVNMTSVPVSMSANIAPFLSGYNASAVANGTYDANLLDVQTAFSNTSWSNAATNFNNTDIVINAAGFGSGYSFSHLNAHLFSFDAIDVGVEVNPVPAPSTMAIFALGMLGLASRRIKK
;
A
#
# COMPACT_ATOMS: atom_id res chain seq x y z
N MET A 1 -34.60 -41.87 20.28
CA MET A 1 -33.68 -41.48 19.18
C MET A 1 -33.50 -39.97 18.98
N ARG A 2 -34.44 -39.10 19.40
CA ARG A 2 -34.39 -37.63 19.17
C ARG A 2 -33.29 -36.85 19.90
N SER A 3 -32.84 -37.27 21.09
CA SER A 3 -31.80 -36.54 21.85
C SER A 3 -30.36 -36.80 21.39
N LYS A 4 -30.13 -37.89 20.63
CA LYS A 4 -28.80 -38.26 20.15
C LYS A 4 -28.36 -37.41 18.95
N PHE A 5 -29.30 -37.03 18.07
CA PHE A 5 -29.02 -36.15 16.92
C PHE A 5 -28.75 -34.69 17.32
N LEU A 6 -29.45 -34.16 18.32
CA LEU A 6 -29.21 -32.80 18.81
C LEU A 6 -27.85 -32.66 19.47
N LYS A 7 -27.42 -33.68 20.25
CA LYS A 7 -26.08 -33.72 20.84
C LYS A 7 -24.99 -33.80 19.77
N ALA A 8 -25.17 -34.63 18.74
CA ALA A 8 -24.22 -34.73 17.63
C ALA A 8 -24.07 -33.38 16.88
N ALA A 9 -25.18 -32.70 16.56
CA ALA A 9 -25.15 -31.41 15.87
C ALA A 9 -24.45 -30.31 16.69
N ILE A 10 -24.67 -30.26 18.00
CA ILE A 10 -24.03 -29.29 18.90
C ILE A 10 -22.54 -29.60 19.05
N THR A 11 -22.15 -30.88 19.18
CA THR A 11 -20.74 -31.28 19.29
C THR A 11 -19.96 -30.97 18.01
N THR A 12 -20.54 -31.19 16.82
CA THR A 12 -19.92 -30.82 15.53
C THR A 12 -19.82 -29.30 15.35
N PHE A 13 -20.80 -28.53 15.82
CA PHE A 13 -20.75 -27.07 15.79
C PHE A 13 -19.66 -26.50 16.71
N ILE A 14 -19.52 -27.02 17.93
CA ILE A 14 -18.48 -26.61 18.87
C ILE A 14 -17.08 -26.96 18.34
N THR A 15 -16.91 -28.12 17.69
CA THR A 15 -15.62 -28.48 17.06
C THR A 15 -15.30 -27.61 15.85
N CYS A 16 -16.29 -27.22 15.03
CA CYS A 16 -16.08 -26.26 13.94
C CYS A 16 -15.77 -24.83 14.41
N LEU A 17 -16.29 -24.40 15.56
CA LEU A 17 -15.95 -23.09 16.13
C LEU A 17 -14.53 -23.04 16.70
N ILE A 18 -14.01 -24.16 17.22
CA ILE A 18 -12.66 -24.24 17.76
C ILE A 18 -11.61 -24.36 16.64
N SER A 19 -12.00 -24.80 15.42
CA SER A 19 -11.14 -24.78 14.23
C SER A 19 -11.12 -23.45 13.49
N ILE A 20 -11.86 -22.43 13.96
CA ILE A 20 -11.63 -21.05 13.52
C ILE A 20 -10.36 -20.62 14.23
N GLY A 21 -9.21 -20.98 13.65
CA GLY A 21 -7.91 -20.57 14.16
C GLY A 21 -7.96 -19.07 14.41
N SER A 22 -7.55 -18.66 15.60
CA SER A 22 -7.26 -17.27 15.90
C SER A 22 -6.34 -16.79 14.78
N ALA A 23 -6.84 -15.95 13.89
CA ALA A 23 -5.96 -15.26 12.96
C ALA A 23 -4.98 -14.48 13.83
N ASN A 24 -3.71 -14.90 13.78
CA ASN A 24 -2.65 -14.12 14.36
C ASN A 24 -2.53 -12.89 13.48
N ALA A 25 -3.23 -11.82 13.85
CA ALA A 25 -3.15 -10.53 13.18
C ALA A 25 -1.80 -9.90 13.55
N GLY A 26 -0.71 -10.51 13.07
CA GLY A 26 0.60 -9.86 13.10
C GLY A 26 0.50 -8.53 12.36
N LEU A 27 1.14 -7.50 12.91
CA LEU A 27 1.26 -6.23 12.20
C LEU A 27 2.22 -6.44 11.03
N SER A 28 1.77 -6.17 9.81
CA SER A 28 2.62 -6.20 8.62
C SER A 28 3.47 -4.92 8.59
N THR A 29 4.65 -4.94 9.20
CA THR A 29 5.51 -3.75 9.33
C THR A 29 6.62 -3.71 8.28
N PHE A 30 7.06 -2.51 7.92
CA PHE A 30 8.15 -2.28 6.97
C PHE A 30 8.84 -0.95 7.21
N GLN A 31 10.07 -0.82 6.73
CA GLN A 31 10.91 0.36 6.86
C GLN A 31 11.15 1.00 5.50
N ILE A 32 11.08 2.33 5.42
CA ILE A 32 11.48 3.09 4.22
C ILE A 32 12.50 4.15 4.59
N SER A 33 13.54 4.26 3.76
CA SER A 33 14.41 5.44 3.67
C SER A 33 14.41 5.92 2.23
N MET A 34 14.02 7.17 1.97
CA MET A 34 13.71 7.63 0.61
C MET A 34 13.95 9.12 0.44
N VAL A 35 14.27 9.50 -0.79
CA VAL A 35 14.36 10.89 -1.26
C VAL A 35 13.71 11.00 -2.64
N ALA A 36 13.03 12.10 -2.89
CA ALA A 36 12.60 12.52 -4.22
C ALA A 36 13.21 13.89 -4.57
N ASP A 37 13.52 14.11 -5.85
CA ASP A 37 13.70 15.48 -6.35
C ASP A 37 12.33 16.16 -6.33
N ASN A 38 12.21 17.17 -5.46
CA ASN A 38 10.99 17.87 -5.03
C ASN A 38 10.23 17.23 -3.85
N ASP A 39 9.20 16.40 -4.07
CA ASP A 39 8.36 15.92 -2.97
C ASP A 39 7.78 14.52 -3.22
N PHE A 40 7.38 13.84 -2.14
CA PHE A 40 6.74 12.52 -2.23
C PHE A 40 5.73 12.25 -1.11
N ALA A 41 4.87 11.27 -1.36
CA ALA A 41 3.92 10.75 -0.38
C ALA A 41 3.89 9.22 -0.42
N LEU A 42 3.57 8.59 0.71
CA LEU A 42 3.46 7.14 0.85
C LEU A 42 2.03 6.75 1.17
N PHE A 43 1.53 5.73 0.50
CA PHE A 43 0.19 5.17 0.67
C PHE A 43 0.24 3.66 0.85
N SER A 44 -0.79 3.07 1.41
CA SER A 44 -1.02 1.61 1.42
C SER A 44 -2.34 1.24 0.76
N GLY A 45 -2.43 0.00 0.27
CA GLY A 45 -3.62 -0.53 -0.37
C GLY A 45 -3.41 -1.95 -0.87
N ASP A 46 -4.18 -2.34 -1.87
CA ASP A 46 -4.11 -3.64 -2.54
C ASP A 46 -4.05 -3.45 -4.06
N GLU A 47 -4.17 -4.52 -4.84
CA GLU A 47 -4.21 -4.44 -6.31
C GLU A 47 -5.42 -3.69 -6.88
N ASN A 48 -6.46 -3.44 -6.07
CA ASN A 48 -7.72 -2.83 -6.49
C ASN A 48 -7.79 -1.33 -6.14
N GLY A 49 -6.98 -0.86 -5.19
CA GLY A 49 -6.99 0.54 -4.81
C GLY A 49 -6.03 0.93 -3.70
N ILE A 50 -5.95 2.24 -3.50
CA ILE A 50 -5.26 2.86 -2.36
C ILE A 50 -6.27 3.06 -1.23
N ASN A 51 -5.91 2.64 -0.02
CA ASN A 51 -6.79 2.68 1.16
C ASN A 51 -6.37 3.78 2.15
N ASN A 52 -5.07 3.97 2.38
CA ASN A 52 -4.57 4.87 3.41
C ASN A 52 -3.43 5.75 2.90
N LEU A 53 -3.37 6.99 3.40
CA LEU A 53 -2.17 7.83 3.37
C LEU A 53 -1.34 7.51 4.61
N LEU A 54 -0.09 7.09 4.41
CA LEU A 54 0.84 6.73 5.49
C LEU A 54 1.77 7.88 5.86
N TYR A 55 2.22 8.65 4.86
CA TYR A 55 3.24 9.68 5.06
C TYR A 55 3.21 10.75 3.97
N GLN A 56 3.52 11.98 4.36
CA GLN A 56 3.76 13.12 3.48
C GLN A 56 5.16 13.63 3.82
N ASN A 57 6.02 13.76 2.82
CA ASN A 57 7.38 14.20 3.05
C ASN A 57 7.42 15.66 3.49
N ASN A 58 6.74 16.56 2.77
CA ASN A 58 6.60 17.98 3.13
C ASN A 58 7.94 18.68 3.43
N VAL A 59 8.98 18.30 2.69
CA VAL A 59 10.34 18.84 2.82
C VAL A 59 10.97 18.92 1.42
N ASP A 60 11.54 20.05 1.04
CA ASP A 60 12.27 20.16 -0.23
C ASP A 60 13.47 19.22 -0.32
N TRP A 61 13.90 18.85 -1.53
CA TRP A 61 14.94 17.84 -1.70
C TRP A 61 16.29 18.24 -1.08
N TYR A 62 16.64 19.53 -1.06
CA TYR A 62 17.88 20.03 -0.46
C TYR A 62 17.93 19.75 1.04
N ASN A 63 16.78 19.78 1.72
CA ASN A 63 16.64 19.46 3.13
C ASN A 63 16.36 17.97 3.39
N GLN A 64 15.81 17.24 2.42
CA GLN A 64 15.66 15.77 2.50
C GLN A 64 17.00 15.06 2.62
N VAL A 65 17.94 15.31 1.69
CA VAL A 65 19.23 14.60 1.61
C VAL A 65 20.05 14.61 2.91
N PRO A 66 20.29 15.77 3.56
CA PRO A 66 21.03 15.79 4.84
C PRO A 66 20.22 15.21 6.02
N SER A 67 18.90 15.06 5.87
CA SER A 67 17.98 14.59 6.92
C SER A 67 17.44 13.18 6.65
N ILE A 68 18.03 12.45 5.69
CA ILE A 68 17.61 11.09 5.34
C ILE A 68 17.59 10.24 6.61
N SER A 69 16.43 9.67 6.88
CA SER A 69 16.20 8.75 7.99
C SER A 69 15.40 7.55 7.51
N THR A 70 15.32 6.53 8.36
CA THR A 70 14.48 5.35 8.12
C THR A 70 13.25 5.45 8.99
N PHE A 71 12.07 5.31 8.39
CA PHE A 71 10.79 5.35 9.07
C PHE A 71 10.13 3.98 9.06
N ASP A 72 9.52 3.61 10.18
CA ASP A 72 8.71 2.40 10.31
C ASP A 72 7.24 2.68 9.94
N PHE A 73 6.67 1.79 9.15
CA PHE A 73 5.28 1.83 8.72
C PHE A 73 4.60 0.49 9.00
N THR A 74 3.27 0.50 9.03
CA THR A 74 2.45 -0.70 9.19
C THR A 74 1.38 -0.69 8.12
N LEU A 75 1.22 -1.80 7.40
CA LEU A 75 0.10 -1.98 6.49
C LEU A 75 -1.17 -2.34 7.26
N ALA A 76 -2.29 -1.75 6.87
CA ALA A 76 -3.58 -2.12 7.43
C ALA A 76 -3.94 -3.57 7.04
N ALA A 77 -4.82 -4.19 7.82
CA ALA A 77 -5.30 -5.53 7.50
C ALA A 77 -5.99 -5.55 6.12
N GLY A 78 -5.52 -6.39 5.22
CA GLY A 78 -6.01 -6.49 3.85
C GLY A 78 -5.19 -5.73 2.81
N ASP A 79 -4.33 -4.80 3.24
CA ASP A 79 -3.37 -4.15 2.35
C ASP A 79 -2.24 -5.13 2.00
N SER A 80 -1.96 -5.28 0.72
CA SER A 80 -0.91 -6.15 0.16
C SER A 80 0.20 -5.36 -0.54
N LYS A 81 -0.01 -4.05 -0.73
CA LYS A 81 0.86 -3.15 -1.47
C LYS A 81 1.06 -1.85 -0.71
N PHE A 82 2.19 -1.19 -1.00
CA PHE A 82 2.36 0.22 -0.73
C PHE A 82 2.71 0.96 -2.02
N TYR A 83 2.40 2.24 -2.03
CA TYR A 83 2.52 3.10 -3.19
C TYR A 83 3.26 4.36 -2.80
N VAL A 84 4.23 4.73 -3.63
CA VAL A 84 4.99 5.96 -3.46
C VAL A 84 4.59 6.90 -4.57
N LEU A 85 4.07 8.07 -4.21
CA LEU A 85 3.80 9.14 -5.15
C LEU A 85 5.06 10.03 -5.26
N GLY A 86 5.78 9.94 -6.37
CA GLY A 86 6.81 10.92 -6.71
C GLY A 86 6.19 12.11 -7.43
N MET A 87 6.51 13.34 -7.00
CA MET A 87 5.89 14.56 -7.53
C MET A 87 6.95 15.50 -8.07
N GLY A 88 6.80 15.88 -9.34
CA GLY A 88 7.73 16.76 -10.02
C GLY A 88 7.34 18.23 -9.94
N GLY A 89 8.25 19.06 -9.41
CA GLY A 89 8.12 20.52 -9.27
C GLY A 89 8.93 21.33 -10.28
N GLY A 90 9.74 20.67 -11.10
CA GLY A 90 10.64 21.22 -12.10
C GLY A 90 12.05 20.61 -11.98
N GLY A 91 12.79 20.55 -13.10
CA GLY A 91 14.17 20.05 -13.11
C GLY A 91 14.26 18.55 -13.45
N GLN A 92 15.14 17.83 -12.75
CA GLN A 92 15.41 16.40 -12.96
C GLN A 92 14.58 15.55 -11.99
N GLU A 93 13.33 15.26 -12.33
CA GLU A 93 12.46 14.53 -11.39
C GLU A 93 12.89 13.09 -11.21
N ASN A 94 13.07 12.69 -9.95
CA ASN A 94 13.44 11.33 -9.62
C ASN A 94 13.02 10.95 -8.21
N ILE A 95 13.03 9.64 -7.95
CA ILE A 95 12.83 9.08 -6.62
C ILE A 95 13.80 7.93 -6.40
N SER A 96 14.37 7.84 -5.21
CA SER A 96 15.32 6.78 -4.84
C SER A 96 15.19 6.44 -3.36
N GLY A 97 15.47 5.19 -3.01
CA GLY A 97 15.36 4.76 -1.63
C GLY A 97 15.56 3.28 -1.41
N LEU A 98 15.49 2.90 -0.14
CA LEU A 98 15.53 1.54 0.36
C LEU A 98 14.20 1.22 1.05
N VAL A 99 13.69 0.01 0.81
CA VAL A 99 12.57 -0.57 1.55
C VAL A 99 13.08 -1.83 2.25
N ASN A 100 12.99 -1.88 3.58
CA ASN A 100 13.61 -2.93 4.40
C ASN A 100 15.11 -3.15 4.07
N GLY A 101 15.81 -2.08 3.72
CA GLY A 101 17.22 -2.13 3.29
C GLY A 101 17.45 -2.62 1.85
N VAL A 102 16.40 -3.01 1.13
CA VAL A 102 16.44 -3.42 -0.28
C VAL A 102 16.26 -2.20 -1.18
N ASN A 103 17.14 -2.00 -2.16
CA ASN A 103 16.99 -0.86 -3.08
C ASN A 103 15.72 -1.02 -3.92
N MET A 104 14.92 0.04 -4.03
CA MET A 104 13.66 0.04 -4.78
C MET A 104 13.78 -0.37 -6.26
N THR A 105 14.98 -0.28 -6.85
CA THR A 105 15.25 -0.72 -8.24
C THR A 105 15.57 -2.20 -8.36
N SER A 106 15.75 -2.90 -7.24
CA SER A 106 16.10 -4.33 -7.20
C SER A 106 14.90 -5.27 -7.06
N VAL A 107 13.69 -4.72 -7.00
CA VAL A 107 12.42 -5.46 -6.94
C VAL A 107 11.53 -5.06 -8.13
N PRO A 108 10.53 -5.88 -8.50
CA PRO A 108 9.52 -5.47 -9.46
C PRO A 108 8.76 -4.24 -8.97
N VAL A 109 8.72 -3.19 -9.79
CA VAL A 109 7.96 -1.96 -9.50
C VAL A 109 7.15 -1.57 -10.72
N SER A 110 5.87 -1.25 -10.50
CA SER A 110 5.03 -0.66 -11.54
C SER A 110 4.95 0.85 -11.36
N MET A 111 5.08 1.60 -12.45
CA MET A 111 4.95 3.05 -12.48
C MET A 111 3.67 3.42 -13.24
N SER A 112 2.84 4.28 -12.64
CA SER A 112 1.62 4.78 -13.28
C SER A 112 1.94 5.73 -14.44
N ALA A 113 0.98 6.00 -15.31
CA ALA A 113 0.99 7.20 -16.14
C ALA A 113 0.96 8.46 -15.26
N ASN A 114 1.17 9.64 -15.87
CA ASN A 114 1.15 10.91 -15.14
C ASN A 114 -0.23 11.13 -14.49
N ILE A 115 -0.24 11.24 -13.17
CA ILE A 115 -1.45 11.48 -12.38
C ILE A 115 -1.61 12.93 -11.92
N ALA A 116 -0.66 13.83 -12.17
CA ALA A 116 -0.76 15.24 -11.80
C ALA A 116 -2.10 15.91 -12.20
N PRO A 117 -2.73 15.60 -13.35
CA PRO A 117 -4.04 16.16 -13.71
C PRO A 117 -5.19 15.79 -12.77
N PHE A 118 -5.07 14.71 -12.00
CA PHE A 118 -6.06 14.30 -11.00
C PHE A 118 -5.83 14.93 -9.63
N LEU A 119 -4.64 15.50 -9.39
CA LEU A 119 -4.23 16.03 -8.11
C LEU A 119 -4.71 17.47 -7.96
N SER A 120 -5.69 17.69 -7.09
CA SER A 120 -6.30 19.01 -6.89
C SER A 120 -5.26 19.99 -6.37
N GLY A 121 -5.18 21.15 -7.01
CA GLY A 121 -4.23 22.21 -6.63
C GLY A 121 -2.76 21.87 -6.91
N TYR A 122 -2.46 20.84 -7.71
CA TYR A 122 -1.09 20.50 -8.08
C TYR A 122 -0.36 21.71 -8.65
N ASN A 123 0.72 22.10 -7.98
CA ASN A 123 1.47 23.32 -8.30
C ASN A 123 2.97 23.04 -8.22
N ALA A 124 3.66 23.32 -9.32
CA ALA A 124 5.09 23.06 -9.48
C ALA A 124 5.93 23.70 -8.36
N SER A 125 5.66 24.96 -8.00
CA SER A 125 6.38 25.66 -6.94
C SER A 125 6.11 25.07 -5.56
N ALA A 126 4.87 24.65 -5.28
CA ALA A 126 4.52 24.01 -4.02
C ALA A 126 5.21 22.64 -3.89
N VAL A 127 5.22 21.85 -4.97
CA VAL A 127 5.92 20.56 -5.01
C VAL A 127 7.42 20.76 -4.85
N ALA A 128 8.03 21.72 -5.55
CA ALA A 128 9.47 21.98 -5.45
C ALA A 128 9.92 22.43 -4.06
N ASN A 129 9.05 23.12 -3.33
CA ASN A 129 9.32 23.55 -1.96
C ASN A 129 8.96 22.49 -0.91
N GLY A 130 8.47 21.31 -1.33
CA GLY A 130 7.99 20.28 -0.40
C GLY A 130 6.82 20.77 0.45
N THR A 131 5.88 21.50 -0.14
CA THR A 131 4.70 22.03 0.58
C THR A 131 3.38 21.59 -0.06
N TYR A 132 3.42 20.67 -1.02
CA TYR A 132 2.22 20.19 -1.68
C TYR A 132 1.69 18.95 -0.96
N ASP A 133 0.53 19.08 -0.33
CA ASP A 133 -0.12 17.95 0.31
C ASP A 133 -0.98 17.14 -0.67
N ALA A 134 -0.51 15.95 -1.06
CA ALA A 134 -1.31 15.01 -1.84
C ALA A 134 -2.59 14.57 -1.08
N ASN A 135 -3.74 14.79 -1.69
CA ASN A 135 -5.03 14.37 -1.14
C ASN A 135 -5.31 12.89 -1.44
N LEU A 136 -5.63 12.09 -0.42
CA LEU A 136 -5.95 10.66 -0.57
C LEU A 136 -7.06 10.39 -1.61
N LEU A 137 -8.12 11.19 -1.63
CA LEU A 137 -9.25 11.00 -2.54
C LEU A 137 -8.86 11.26 -4.00
N ASP A 138 -8.01 12.25 -4.25
CA ASP A 138 -7.49 12.53 -5.58
C ASP A 138 -6.62 11.38 -6.07
N VAL A 139 -5.76 10.85 -5.20
CA VAL A 139 -4.88 9.70 -5.54
C VAL A 139 -5.71 8.44 -5.80
N GLN A 140 -6.76 8.18 -5.00
CA GLN A 140 -7.72 7.09 -5.23
C GLN A 140 -8.44 7.21 -6.58
N THR A 141 -8.86 8.44 -6.92
CA THR A 141 -9.50 8.73 -8.21
C THR A 141 -8.52 8.50 -9.36
N ALA A 142 -7.29 8.98 -9.22
CA ALA A 142 -6.23 8.79 -10.21
C ALA A 142 -5.90 7.31 -10.43
N PHE A 143 -5.78 6.54 -9.34
CA PHE A 143 -5.48 5.10 -9.38
C PHE A 143 -6.43 4.34 -10.28
N SER A 144 -7.73 4.64 -10.19
CA SER A 144 -8.77 3.97 -10.97
C SER A 144 -8.76 4.37 -12.46
N ASN A 145 -8.09 5.46 -12.83
CA ASN A 145 -8.11 6.04 -14.17
C ASN A 145 -6.72 6.08 -14.85
N THR A 146 -5.68 5.58 -14.18
CA THR A 146 -4.32 5.56 -14.72
C THR A 146 -3.98 4.21 -15.34
N SER A 147 -3.05 4.22 -16.28
CA SER A 147 -2.42 3.00 -16.78
C SER A 147 -1.12 2.73 -16.04
N TRP A 148 -0.69 1.48 -16.01
CA TRP A 148 0.53 1.05 -15.33
C TRP A 148 1.52 0.45 -16.32
N SER A 149 2.80 0.70 -16.08
CA SER A 149 3.91 0.18 -16.87
C SER A 149 5.06 -0.24 -15.97
N ASN A 150 6.02 -1.00 -16.49
CA ASN A 150 7.18 -1.42 -15.71
C ASN A 150 8.10 -0.22 -15.44
N ALA A 151 8.36 0.10 -14.16
CA ALA A 151 9.21 1.23 -13.77
C ALA A 151 10.68 1.06 -14.21
N ALA A 152 11.14 -0.16 -14.52
CA ALA A 152 12.51 -0.41 -14.93
C ALA A 152 12.92 0.35 -16.22
N THR A 153 11.96 0.78 -17.05
CA THR A 153 12.24 1.65 -18.22
C THR A 153 12.72 3.04 -17.82
N ASN A 154 12.50 3.41 -16.57
CA ASN A 154 12.81 4.71 -15.98
C ASN A 154 14.00 4.65 -15.01
N PHE A 155 14.68 3.50 -14.94
CA PHE A 155 15.86 3.32 -14.11
C PHE A 155 16.89 4.42 -14.36
N ASN A 156 17.43 4.98 -13.28
CA ASN A 156 18.44 6.02 -13.33
C ASN A 156 19.43 5.87 -12.16
N ASN A 157 20.72 6.10 -12.44
CA ASN A 157 21.80 6.11 -11.46
C ASN A 157 22.77 7.29 -11.65
N THR A 158 22.35 8.31 -12.40
CA THR A 158 23.17 9.48 -12.76
C THR A 158 22.57 10.79 -12.32
N ASP A 159 21.29 10.85 -11.98
CA ASP A 159 20.62 12.08 -11.54
C ASP A 159 21.22 12.62 -10.25
N ILE A 160 21.22 13.94 -10.11
CA ILE A 160 21.90 14.65 -9.03
C ILE A 160 21.36 14.23 -7.67
N VAL A 161 20.04 14.17 -7.52
CA VAL A 161 19.40 13.82 -6.24
C VAL A 161 19.63 12.35 -5.88
N ILE A 162 19.56 11.43 -6.85
CA ILE A 162 19.91 10.01 -6.64
C ILE A 162 21.34 9.86 -6.14
N ASN A 163 22.29 10.56 -6.77
CA ASN A 163 23.69 10.53 -6.38
C ASN A 163 23.92 11.17 -5.00
N ALA A 164 23.26 12.30 -4.73
CA ALA A 164 23.36 13.01 -3.46
C ALA A 164 22.78 12.18 -2.29
N ALA A 165 21.68 11.44 -2.53
CA ALA A 165 21.06 10.59 -1.52
C ALA A 165 21.89 9.34 -1.18
N GLY A 166 22.82 8.92 -2.06
CA GLY A 166 23.74 7.82 -1.79
C GLY A 166 23.12 6.41 -1.91
N PHE A 167 21.87 6.29 -2.37
CA PHE A 167 21.23 4.99 -2.60
C PHE A 167 21.73 4.28 -3.88
N GLY A 168 22.42 5.01 -4.76
CA GLY A 168 23.09 4.49 -5.96
C GLY A 168 22.19 4.29 -7.18
N SER A 169 20.87 4.18 -7.02
CA SER A 169 19.91 4.15 -8.13
C SER A 169 18.49 4.48 -7.67
N GLY A 170 17.65 4.83 -8.64
CA GLY A 170 16.25 5.17 -8.47
C GLY A 170 15.50 5.18 -9.80
N TYR A 171 14.36 5.85 -9.84
CA TYR A 171 13.54 6.02 -11.03
C TYR A 171 13.41 7.51 -11.38
N SER A 172 13.66 7.85 -12.64
CA SER A 172 13.50 9.20 -13.17
C SER A 172 12.16 9.36 -13.88
N PHE A 173 11.59 10.56 -13.87
CA PHE A 173 10.35 10.85 -14.58
C PHE A 173 10.34 12.26 -15.15
N SER A 174 9.36 12.55 -16.00
CA SER A 174 9.33 13.83 -16.71
C SER A 174 8.97 14.99 -15.78
N HIS A 175 9.53 16.16 -16.08
CA HIS A 175 9.25 17.41 -15.38
C HIS A 175 7.75 17.67 -15.25
N LEU A 176 7.34 18.18 -14.07
CA LEU A 176 5.96 18.54 -13.74
C LEU A 176 4.95 17.39 -13.74
N ASN A 177 5.40 16.15 -13.87
CA ASN A 177 4.54 14.98 -13.73
C ASN A 177 4.57 14.45 -12.31
N ALA A 178 3.50 13.76 -11.94
CA ALA A 178 3.43 12.98 -10.71
C ALA A 178 3.12 11.52 -11.05
N HIS A 179 3.80 10.58 -10.41
CA HIS A 179 3.68 9.16 -10.70
C HIS A 179 3.59 8.34 -9.42
N LEU A 180 2.70 7.34 -9.43
CA LEU A 180 2.67 6.31 -8.40
C LEU A 180 3.63 5.18 -8.78
N PHE A 181 4.45 4.78 -7.83
CA PHE A 181 5.29 3.60 -7.87
C PHE A 181 4.67 2.55 -6.95
N SER A 182 4.22 1.45 -7.52
CA SER A 182 3.56 0.35 -6.80
C SER A 182 4.57 -0.74 -6.46
N PHE A 183 4.56 -1.15 -5.20
CA PHE A 183 5.39 -2.20 -4.65
C PHE A 183 4.52 -3.29 -4.03
N ASP A 184 4.78 -4.53 -4.40
CA ASP A 184 4.27 -5.69 -3.67
C ASP A 184 5.01 -5.80 -2.34
N ALA A 185 4.28 -5.81 -1.23
CA ALA A 185 4.88 -5.81 0.09
C ALA A 185 5.76 -7.07 0.32
N ILE A 186 5.35 -8.20 -0.26
CA ILE A 186 6.09 -9.46 -0.19
C ILE A 186 7.46 -9.39 -0.90
N ASP A 187 7.60 -8.61 -1.96
CA ASP A 187 8.84 -8.51 -2.73
C ASP A 187 9.95 -7.79 -1.96
N VAL A 188 9.56 -6.98 -0.98
CA VAL A 188 10.47 -6.29 -0.04
C VAL A 188 10.47 -6.94 1.34
N GLY A 189 10.00 -8.18 1.44
CA GLY A 189 10.11 -9.00 2.66
C GLY A 189 9.11 -8.66 3.76
N VAL A 190 7.99 -8.01 3.43
CA VAL A 190 6.89 -7.76 4.38
C VAL A 190 5.97 -8.96 4.40
N GLU A 191 5.81 -9.57 5.57
CA GLU A 191 4.81 -10.62 5.76
C GLU A 191 3.42 -9.97 5.81
N VAL A 192 2.60 -10.26 4.80
CA VAL A 192 1.22 -9.77 4.72
C VAL A 192 0.28 -10.80 5.33
N ASN A 193 -0.47 -10.40 6.36
CA ASN A 193 -1.49 -11.26 6.95
C ASN A 193 -2.81 -11.09 6.18
N PRO A 194 -3.23 -12.09 5.37
CA PRO A 194 -4.50 -11.99 4.66
C PRO A 194 -5.65 -11.94 5.67
N VAL A 195 -6.60 -11.04 5.46
CA VAL A 195 -7.86 -11.07 6.24
C VAL A 195 -8.54 -12.40 5.93
N PRO A 196 -8.80 -13.25 6.95
CA PRO A 196 -9.59 -14.46 6.72
C PRO A 196 -10.95 -14.04 6.16
N ALA A 197 -11.30 -14.54 4.99
CA ALA A 197 -12.61 -14.25 4.40
C ALA A 197 -13.70 -14.51 5.46
N PRO A 198 -14.71 -13.61 5.61
CA PRO A 198 -15.80 -13.87 6.53
C PRO A 198 -16.43 -15.18 6.12
N SER A 199 -16.26 -16.21 6.95
CA SER A 199 -16.62 -17.59 6.62
C SER A 199 -18.08 -17.63 6.14
N THR A 200 -18.30 -17.57 4.83
CA THR A 200 -19.64 -17.50 4.25
C THR A 200 -20.44 -18.74 4.66
N MET A 201 -19.73 -19.85 4.87
CA MET A 201 -20.23 -21.07 5.49
C MET A 201 -20.71 -20.91 6.93
N ALA A 202 -20.04 -20.11 7.78
CA ALA A 202 -20.49 -19.88 9.16
C ALA A 202 -21.77 -19.04 9.20
N ILE A 203 -21.87 -18.02 8.34
CA ILE A 203 -23.09 -17.21 8.17
C ILE A 203 -24.21 -18.08 7.58
N PHE A 204 -23.92 -18.91 6.59
CA PHE A 204 -24.89 -19.84 5.99
C PHE A 204 -25.36 -20.91 6.99
N ALA A 205 -24.45 -21.45 7.81
CA ALA A 205 -24.77 -22.40 8.87
C ALA A 205 -25.63 -21.78 9.97
N LEU A 206 -25.31 -20.55 10.40
CA LEU A 206 -26.14 -19.77 11.33
C LEU A 206 -27.53 -19.45 10.74
N GLY A 207 -27.59 -19.08 9.46
CA GLY A 207 -28.84 -18.85 8.73
C GLY A 207 -29.72 -20.10 8.67
N MET A 208 -29.13 -21.26 8.33
CA MET A 208 -29.86 -22.54 8.31
C MET A 208 -30.31 -23.00 9.70
N LEU A 209 -29.55 -22.72 10.76
CA LEU A 209 -29.98 -22.97 12.15
C LEU A 209 -31.13 -22.05 12.58
N GLY A 210 -31.12 -20.78 12.16
CA GLY A 210 -32.25 -19.86 12.34
C GLY A 210 -33.53 -20.34 11.63
N LEU A 211 -33.39 -20.93 10.45
CA LEU A 211 -34.50 -21.54 9.70
C LEU A 211 -34.99 -22.86 10.32
N ALA A 212 -34.09 -23.72 10.79
CA ALA A 212 -34.45 -24.99 11.42
C ALA A 212 -35.12 -24.80 12.80
N SER A 213 -34.73 -23.78 13.57
CA SER A 213 -35.33 -23.48 14.88
C SER A 213 -36.75 -22.92 14.80
N ARG A 214 -37.14 -22.25 13.70
CA ARG A 214 -38.52 -21.78 13.47
C ARG A 214 -39.51 -22.91 13.17
N ARG A 215 -39.06 -24.08 12.70
CA ARG A 215 -39.92 -25.22 12.35
C ARG A 215 -40.37 -26.07 13.55
N ILE A 216 -39.89 -25.75 14.76
CA ILE A 216 -40.14 -26.54 15.99
C ILE A 216 -41.30 -25.97 16.84
N LYS A 217 -41.87 -24.80 16.49
CA LYS A 217 -42.98 -24.16 17.22
C LYS A 217 -44.38 -24.36 16.62
N LYS A 218 -44.67 -25.50 16.00
CA LYS A 218 -46.05 -25.91 15.67
C LYS A 218 -46.33 -27.32 16.17
#